data_AF-A0A3N0DEQ4-F1
#
_entry.id   AF-A0A3N0DEQ4-F1
#
_cell.length_a   1.000
_cell.length_b   1.000
_cell.length_c   1.000
_cell.angle_alpha   90.00
_cell.angle_beta   90.00
_cell.angle_gamma   90.00
#
_symmetry.space_group_name_H-M   'P 1'
#
loop_
_entity.id
_entity.type
_entity.pdbx_description
1 polymer ?
#
loop_
_entity_poly.entity_id
_entity_poly.type
_entity_poly.pdbx_seq_one_letter_code
_entity_poly.pdbx_strand_id
1 'polypeptide(L)'
;MPAPDLTARQLGALLDGGQRISAGLRAVGYRGILSADAVVTPEGDVLFTEYNGRATGSTHIYEIVGKRVVGPGFGTDRILLERVWPKHWQVPSFTAALTRLRDSGHAYDPETRRGAIILAAYHPGRKGVMLCFADDTVEAALHREELVARLFTP
;
A
#
# COMPACT_ATOMS: atom_id res chain seq x y z
N MET A 1 0.42 -1.08 4.96
CA MET A 1 0.52 -2.55 4.81
C MET A 1 1.76 -3.01 5.55
N PRO A 2 1.67 -3.99 6.47
CA PRO A 2 0.46 -4.70 6.93
C PRO A 2 -0.54 -3.77 7.64
N ALA A 3 -1.65 -4.32 8.15
CA ALA A 3 -2.65 -3.57 8.91
C ALA A 3 -2.07 -3.16 10.28
N PRO A 4 -1.95 -1.85 10.58
CA PRO A 4 -1.50 -1.39 11.89
C PRO A 4 -2.64 -1.49 12.93
N ASP A 5 -2.27 -1.35 14.20
CA ASP A 5 -3.20 -1.12 15.32
C ASP A 5 -4.28 -2.18 15.58
N LEU A 6 -4.06 -3.41 15.08
CA LEU A 6 -4.88 -4.57 15.44
C LEU A 6 -4.25 -5.32 16.62
N THR A 7 -5.05 -5.64 17.62
CA THR A 7 -4.68 -6.65 18.62
C THR A 7 -4.49 -8.01 17.94
N ALA A 8 -3.72 -8.91 18.57
CA ALA A 8 -3.55 -10.28 18.06
C ALA A 8 -4.90 -11.01 17.86
N ARG A 9 -5.89 -10.75 18.73
CA ARG A 9 -7.25 -11.29 18.61
C ARG A 9 -7.95 -10.79 17.35
N GLN A 10 -7.90 -9.48 17.09
CA GLN A 10 -8.52 -8.88 15.90
C GLN A 10 -7.84 -9.33 14.61
N LEU A 11 -6.50 -9.38 14.60
CA LEU A 11 -5.75 -9.90 13.46
C LEU A 11 -6.10 -11.36 13.18
N GLY A 12 -6.17 -12.20 14.22
CA GLY A 12 -6.63 -13.59 14.10
C GLY A 12 -8.03 -13.69 13.51
N ALA A 13 -8.98 -12.92 14.03
CA ALA A 13 -10.36 -12.92 13.52
C ALA A 13 -10.46 -12.47 12.05
N LEU A 14 -9.67 -11.47 11.64
CA LEU A 14 -9.61 -11.00 10.26
C LEU A 14 -9.04 -12.08 9.32
N LEU A 15 -7.95 -12.74 9.72
CA LEU A 15 -7.33 -13.79 8.90
C LEU A 15 -8.23 -15.03 8.81
N ASP A 16 -8.76 -15.50 9.93
CA ASP A 16 -9.60 -16.69 10.00
C ASP A 16 -10.93 -16.49 9.24
N GLY A 17 -11.57 -15.33 9.40
CA GLY A 17 -12.80 -15.01 8.69
C GLY A 17 -12.58 -14.90 7.18
N GLY A 18 -11.52 -14.23 6.74
CA GLY A 18 -11.13 -14.14 5.33
C GLY A 18 -10.83 -15.52 4.72
N GLN A 19 -10.17 -16.40 5.47
CA GLN A 19 -9.92 -17.78 5.04
C GLN A 19 -11.21 -18.59 4.90
N ARG A 20 -12.17 -18.45 5.82
CA ARG A 20 -13.48 -19.12 5.73
C ARG A 20 -14.28 -18.67 4.51
N ILE A 21 -14.31 -17.36 4.23
CA ILE A 21 -14.94 -16.80 3.02
C ILE A 21 -14.26 -17.37 1.77
N SER A 22 -12.92 -17.38 1.75
CA SER A 22 -12.12 -17.93 0.65
C SER A 22 -12.41 -19.41 0.40
N ALA A 23 -12.51 -20.21 1.47
CA ALA A 23 -12.84 -21.62 1.39
C ALA A 23 -14.25 -21.87 0.82
N GLY A 24 -15.23 -21.06 1.24
CA GLY A 24 -16.59 -21.08 0.68
C GLY A 24 -16.61 -20.79 -0.82
N LEU A 25 -15.94 -19.73 -1.26
CA LEU A 25 -15.84 -19.41 -2.69
C LEU A 25 -15.08 -20.48 -3.48
N ARG A 26 -14.03 -21.07 -2.90
CA ARG A 26 -13.29 -22.16 -3.53
C ARG A 26 -14.18 -23.39 -3.75
N ALA A 27 -15.07 -23.71 -2.80
CA ALA A 27 -15.99 -24.84 -2.88
C ALA A 27 -17.00 -24.71 -4.03
N VAL A 28 -17.40 -23.47 -4.38
CA VAL A 28 -18.28 -23.20 -5.53
C VAL A 28 -17.51 -22.91 -6.83
N GLY A 29 -16.20 -23.16 -6.84
CA GLY A 29 -15.37 -23.13 -8.06
C GLY A 29 -14.57 -21.85 -8.31
N TYR A 30 -14.65 -20.85 -7.43
CA TYR A 30 -13.86 -19.62 -7.59
C TYR A 30 -12.35 -19.92 -7.58
N ARG A 31 -11.61 -19.30 -8.50
CA ARG A 31 -10.13 -19.35 -8.59
C ARG A 31 -9.61 -17.97 -8.91
N GLY A 32 -8.70 -17.45 -8.10
CA GLY A 32 -8.13 -16.12 -8.26
C GLY A 32 -7.82 -15.45 -6.93
N ILE A 33 -7.57 -14.14 -7.00
CA ILE A 33 -7.30 -13.30 -5.83
C ILE A 33 -8.62 -12.83 -5.23
N LEU A 34 -8.72 -12.90 -3.91
CA LEU A 34 -9.87 -12.45 -3.13
C LEU A 34 -9.37 -11.48 -2.05
N SER A 35 -9.93 -10.26 -2.00
CA SER A 35 -9.84 -9.36 -0.84
C SER A 35 -11.14 -9.43 -0.04
N ALA A 36 -11.06 -9.79 1.24
CA ALA A 36 -12.20 -9.78 2.15
C ALA A 36 -12.10 -8.52 3.01
N ASP A 37 -13.07 -7.62 2.85
CA ASP A 37 -13.02 -6.32 3.48
C ASP A 37 -13.86 -6.36 4.76
N ALA A 38 -13.34 -5.76 5.81
CA ALA A 38 -13.92 -5.79 7.13
C ALA A 38 -13.73 -4.46 7.86
N VAL A 39 -14.59 -4.22 8.84
CA VAL A 39 -14.50 -3.10 9.78
C VAL A 39 -14.26 -3.62 11.19
N VAL A 40 -13.60 -2.81 12.02
CA VAL A 40 -13.47 -3.04 13.46
C VAL A 40 -14.45 -2.12 14.17
N THR A 41 -15.36 -2.67 14.98
CA THR A 41 -16.32 -1.88 15.75
C THR A 41 -15.64 -1.18 16.93
N PRO A 42 -16.28 -0.16 17.57
CA PRO A 42 -15.78 0.44 18.80
C PRO A 42 -15.56 -0.56 19.94
N GLU A 43 -16.35 -1.63 19.98
CA GLU A 43 -16.24 -2.74 20.94
C GLU A 43 -15.10 -3.71 20.59
N GLY A 44 -14.47 -3.53 19.42
CA GLY A 44 -13.34 -4.31 18.95
C GLY A 44 -13.72 -5.58 18.20
N ASP A 45 -14.95 -5.70 17.71
CA ASP A 45 -15.40 -6.82 16.89
C ASP A 45 -15.00 -6.63 15.43
N VAL A 46 -14.64 -7.73 14.75
CA VAL A 46 -14.28 -7.73 13.32
C VAL A 46 -15.48 -8.19 12.51
N LEU A 47 -16.06 -7.29 11.72
CA LEU A 47 -17.23 -7.55 10.89
C LEU A 47 -16.88 -7.46 9.41
N PHE A 48 -17.05 -8.55 8.67
CA PHE A 48 -16.86 -8.58 7.21
C PHE A 48 -18.04 -7.93 6.52
N THR A 49 -17.77 -7.04 5.57
CA THR A 49 -18.80 -6.27 4.87
C THR A 49 -18.92 -6.67 3.41
N GLU A 50 -17.83 -7.06 2.77
CA GLU A 50 -17.82 -7.48 1.37
C GLU A 50 -16.63 -8.37 1.03
N TYR A 51 -16.68 -8.97 -0.16
CA TYR A 51 -15.53 -9.61 -0.78
C TYR A 51 -15.36 -9.12 -2.22
N ASN A 52 -14.10 -9.03 -2.64
CA ASN A 52 -13.68 -8.51 -3.93
C ASN A 52 -12.83 -9.57 -4.65
N GLY A 53 -13.47 -10.32 -5.55
CA GLY A 53 -12.85 -11.43 -6.31
C GLY A 53 -12.04 -10.99 -7.53
N ARG A 54 -11.06 -10.11 -7.34
CA ARG A 54 -10.15 -9.58 -8.39
C ARG A 54 -8.82 -9.19 -7.79
N ALA A 55 -7.81 -9.00 -8.64
CA ALA A 55 -6.63 -8.24 -8.24
C ALA A 55 -7.05 -6.80 -7.93
N THR A 56 -6.96 -6.40 -6.67
CA THR A 56 -7.33 -5.07 -6.19
C THR A 56 -6.16 -4.09 -6.33
N GLY A 57 -6.40 -2.80 -6.03
CA GLY A 57 -5.33 -1.80 -5.90
C GLY A 57 -4.23 -2.24 -4.92
N SER A 58 -4.56 -3.06 -3.93
CA SER A 58 -3.59 -3.52 -2.92
C SER A 58 -2.75 -4.72 -3.36
N THR A 59 -3.22 -5.51 -4.34
CA THR A 59 -2.61 -6.82 -4.65
C THR A 59 -1.13 -6.70 -5.03
N HIS A 60 -0.82 -5.84 -5.99
CA HIS A 60 0.55 -5.65 -6.44
C HIS A 60 1.44 -4.97 -5.39
N ILE A 61 0.83 -4.21 -4.47
CA ILE A 61 1.56 -3.50 -3.41
C ILE A 61 2.13 -4.50 -2.41
N TYR A 62 1.33 -5.38 -1.80
CA TYR A 62 1.90 -6.35 -0.86
C TYR A 62 2.63 -7.50 -1.55
N GLU A 63 2.13 -7.97 -2.70
CA GLU A 63 2.64 -9.21 -3.32
C GLU A 63 3.91 -8.98 -4.13
N ILE A 64 4.03 -7.82 -4.80
CA ILE A 64 5.19 -7.50 -5.63
C ILE A 64 6.08 -6.50 -4.91
N VAL A 65 5.55 -5.32 -4.55
CA VAL A 65 6.36 -4.28 -3.90
C VAL A 65 6.85 -4.75 -2.52
N GLY A 66 5.96 -5.29 -1.69
CA GLY A 66 6.30 -5.80 -0.37
C GLY A 66 7.21 -7.02 -0.45
N LYS A 67 6.69 -8.15 -0.92
CA LYS A 67 7.41 -9.43 -0.85
C LYS A 67 8.60 -9.56 -1.79
N ARG A 68 8.65 -8.84 -2.92
CA ARG A 68 9.72 -8.99 -3.93
C ARG A 68 10.68 -7.80 -4.02
N VAL A 69 10.18 -6.56 -3.94
CA VAL A 69 11.03 -5.37 -4.06
C VAL A 69 11.64 -4.97 -2.72
N VAL A 70 10.83 -4.90 -1.65
CA VAL A 70 11.31 -4.67 -0.28
C VAL A 70 11.87 -5.96 0.32
N GLY A 71 11.27 -7.09 -0.04
CA GLY A 71 11.78 -8.42 0.30
C GLY A 71 11.38 -8.89 1.70
N PRO A 72 12.17 -9.78 2.32
CA PRO A 72 11.81 -10.49 3.56
C PRO A 72 11.46 -9.61 4.77
N GLY A 73 11.93 -8.36 4.78
CA GLY A 73 11.63 -7.41 5.85
C GLY A 73 10.23 -6.81 5.82
N PHE A 74 9.52 -6.90 4.69
CA PHE A 74 8.16 -6.39 4.58
C PHE A 74 7.22 -7.09 5.57
N GLY A 75 6.54 -6.31 6.40
CA GLY A 75 5.67 -6.79 7.47
C GLY A 75 6.39 -7.14 8.77
N THR A 76 7.72 -6.98 8.83
CA THR A 76 8.53 -7.17 10.06
C THR A 76 9.27 -5.89 10.43
N ASP A 77 10.16 -5.41 9.55
CA ASP A 77 10.97 -4.20 9.75
C ASP A 77 10.65 -3.09 8.74
N ARG A 78 9.72 -3.34 7.81
CA ARG A 78 9.24 -2.38 6.82
C ARG A 78 7.74 -2.41 6.68
N ILE A 79 7.15 -1.22 6.54
CA ILE A 79 5.76 -1.01 6.16
C ILE A 79 5.69 -0.36 4.78
N LEU A 80 4.52 -0.44 4.17
CA LEU A 80 4.17 0.24 2.92
C LEU A 80 2.99 1.17 3.15
N LEU A 81 3.13 2.43 2.79
CA LEU A 81 2.08 3.45 2.78
C LEU A 81 1.82 3.88 1.34
N GLU A 82 0.67 3.50 0.78
CA GLU A 82 0.21 4.05 -0.50
C GLU A 82 -0.57 5.33 -0.27
N ARG A 83 -0.36 6.34 -1.13
CA ARG A 83 -1.23 7.50 -1.21
C ARG A 83 -1.73 7.74 -2.63
N VAL A 84 -3.03 7.96 -2.75
CA VAL A 84 -3.64 8.55 -3.94
C VAL A 84 -3.06 9.95 -4.16
N TRP A 85 -2.54 10.23 -5.35
CA TRP A 85 -1.95 11.53 -5.71
C TRP A 85 -2.83 12.72 -5.27
N PRO A 86 -2.34 13.59 -4.35
CA PRO A 86 -3.10 14.74 -3.88
C PRO A 86 -3.40 15.74 -5.01
N LYS A 87 -4.60 16.35 -4.98
CA LYS A 87 -5.04 17.31 -6.02
C LYS A 87 -4.15 18.55 -6.15
N HIS A 88 -3.46 18.94 -5.07
CA HIS A 88 -2.57 20.09 -5.04
C HIS A 88 -1.14 19.76 -5.48
N TRP A 89 -0.81 18.48 -5.70
CA TRP A 89 0.48 18.06 -6.26
C TRP A 89 0.42 18.02 -7.77
N GLN A 90 1.49 18.48 -8.43
CA GLN A 90 1.60 18.45 -9.88
C GLN A 90 3.04 18.12 -10.31
N VAL A 91 3.13 17.34 -11.39
CA VAL A 91 4.37 17.02 -12.08
C VAL A 91 4.08 16.93 -13.58
N PRO A 92 4.98 17.39 -14.48
CA PRO A 92 4.65 17.47 -15.90
C PRO A 92 4.67 16.12 -16.63
N SER A 93 5.35 15.11 -16.07
CA SER A 93 5.47 13.78 -16.69
C SER A 93 5.93 12.73 -15.67
N PHE A 94 5.86 11.46 -16.06
CA PHE A 94 6.45 10.36 -15.29
C PHE A 94 7.95 10.58 -15.06
N THR A 95 8.70 10.91 -16.12
CA THR A 95 10.14 11.14 -16.04
C THR A 95 10.48 12.27 -15.09
N ALA A 96 9.72 13.37 -15.12
CA ALA A 96 9.94 14.47 -14.19
C ALA A 96 9.68 14.07 -12.72
N ALA A 97 8.69 13.20 -12.46
CA ALA A 97 8.46 12.67 -11.12
C ALA A 97 9.64 11.83 -10.64
N LEU A 98 10.12 10.93 -11.49
CA LEU A 98 11.29 10.10 -11.21
C LEU A 98 12.55 10.94 -10.97
N THR A 99 12.82 11.92 -11.82
CA THR A 99 13.97 12.83 -11.67
C THR A 99 13.92 13.58 -10.34
N ARG A 100 12.80 14.22 -10.01
CA ARG A 100 12.65 14.96 -8.74
C ARG A 100 12.85 14.06 -7.51
N LEU A 101 12.32 12.83 -7.53
CA LEU A 101 12.51 11.87 -6.44
C LEU A 101 13.97 11.42 -6.33
N ARG A 102 14.66 11.18 -7.45
CA ARG A 102 16.06 10.76 -7.45
C ARG A 102 16.98 11.88 -6.97
N ASP A 103 16.83 13.08 -7.51
CA ASP A 103 17.70 14.22 -7.22
C ASP A 103 17.56 14.70 -5.76
N SER A 104 16.39 14.48 -5.16
CA SER A 104 16.14 14.77 -3.74
C SER A 104 16.51 13.63 -2.78
N GLY A 105 16.94 12.47 -3.29
CA GLY A 105 17.24 11.30 -2.46
C GLY A 105 16.00 10.65 -1.84
N HIS A 106 14.81 10.92 -2.37
CA HIS A 106 13.55 10.36 -1.88
C HIS A 106 13.02 9.18 -2.69
N ALA A 107 13.60 8.89 -3.86
CA ALA A 107 13.31 7.66 -4.60
C ALA A 107 13.65 6.43 -3.75
N TYR A 108 12.92 5.33 -3.97
CA TYR A 108 13.23 4.06 -3.32
C TYR A 108 14.66 3.61 -3.62
N ASP A 109 15.38 3.31 -2.55
CA ASP A 109 16.73 2.78 -2.58
C ASP A 109 16.73 1.32 -2.08
N PRO A 110 17.09 0.35 -2.94
CA PRO A 110 17.16 -1.06 -2.57
C PRO A 110 18.14 -1.37 -1.43
N GLU A 111 19.24 -0.61 -1.29
CA GLU A 111 20.25 -0.86 -0.26
C GLU A 111 19.70 -0.55 1.14
N THR A 112 19.04 0.60 1.28
CA THR A 112 18.40 1.00 2.55
C THR A 112 17.00 0.39 2.74
N ARG A 113 16.39 -0.12 1.66
CA ARG A 113 15.00 -0.60 1.59
C ARG A 113 14.00 0.50 2.01
N ARG A 114 14.27 1.75 1.64
CA ARG A 114 13.46 2.92 2.02
C ARG A 114 13.24 3.85 0.84
N GLY A 115 12.17 4.64 0.88
CA GLY A 115 11.90 5.68 -0.12
C GLY A 115 10.56 5.52 -0.83
N ALA A 116 10.32 6.42 -1.79
CA ALA A 116 9.11 6.46 -2.61
C ALA A 116 9.26 5.60 -3.87
N ILE A 117 8.31 4.69 -4.05
CA ILE A 117 8.15 3.81 -5.20
C ILE A 117 7.02 4.37 -6.06
N ILE A 118 7.26 4.55 -7.36
CA ILE A 118 6.20 4.95 -8.29
C ILE A 118 5.40 3.70 -8.69
N LEU A 119 4.15 3.61 -8.23
CA LEU A 119 3.26 2.47 -8.48
C LEU A 119 2.56 2.53 -9.84
N ALA A 120 2.16 3.73 -10.26
CA ALA A 120 1.34 3.92 -11.46
C ALA A 120 2.00 4.87 -12.46
N ALA A 121 1.71 4.63 -13.74
CA ALA A 121 2.08 5.53 -14.82
C ALA A 121 1.50 6.94 -14.62
N TYR A 122 2.05 7.91 -15.35
CA TYR A 122 1.57 9.28 -15.31
C TYR A 122 0.11 9.39 -15.81
N HIS A 123 -0.72 10.07 -15.03
CA HIS A 123 -2.12 10.32 -15.33
C HIS A 123 -2.34 11.80 -15.70
N PRO A 124 -2.59 12.13 -16.98
CA PRO A 124 -2.72 13.52 -17.43
C PRO A 124 -3.80 14.32 -16.68
N GLY A 125 -4.97 13.72 -16.41
CA GLY A 125 -6.05 14.38 -15.68
C GLY A 125 -5.77 14.69 -14.21
N ARG A 126 -4.76 14.03 -13.61
CA ARG A 126 -4.31 14.30 -12.23
C ARG A 126 -2.99 15.06 -12.20
N LYS A 127 -2.34 15.22 -13.35
CA LYS A 127 -0.97 15.74 -13.50
C LYS A 127 0.00 15.07 -12.52
N GLY A 128 -0.09 13.75 -12.41
CA GLY A 128 0.53 13.01 -11.31
C GLY A 128 0.78 11.53 -11.60
N VAL A 129 1.55 10.90 -10.73
CA VAL A 129 1.74 9.44 -10.66
C VAL A 129 1.04 8.90 -9.41
N MET A 130 1.32 7.68 -8.96
CA MET A 130 0.91 7.19 -7.64
C MET A 130 2.14 6.72 -6.90
N LEU A 131 2.25 7.04 -5.60
CA LEU A 131 3.42 6.73 -4.80
C LEU A 131 3.08 5.74 -3.68
N CYS A 132 4.03 4.86 -3.41
CA CYS A 132 4.08 4.02 -2.22
C CYS A 132 5.38 4.30 -1.46
N PHE A 133 5.27 4.64 -0.19
CA PHE A 133 6.40 4.90 0.68
C PHE A 133 6.74 3.63 1.46
N ALA A 134 7.96 3.13 1.29
CA ALA A 134 8.53 2.06 2.08
C ALA A 134 9.43 2.65 3.17
N ASP A 135 9.12 2.38 4.43
CA ASP A 135 9.87 2.87 5.60
C ASP A 135 9.67 1.94 6.80
N ASP A 136 10.35 2.26 7.90
CA ASP A 136 10.41 1.42 9.10
C ASP A 136 9.07 1.40 9.86
N THR A 137 8.39 2.54 9.92
CA THR A 137 7.12 2.73 10.64
C THR A 137 6.15 3.59 9.84
N VAL A 138 4.89 3.65 10.28
CA VAL A 138 3.87 4.50 9.67
C VAL A 138 4.26 5.97 9.78
N GLU A 139 4.81 6.38 10.92
CA GLU A 139 5.27 7.75 11.19
C GLU A 139 6.42 8.15 10.27
N ALA A 140 7.39 7.25 10.06
CA ALA A 140 8.49 7.49 9.14
C ALA A 140 8.02 7.66 7.69
N ALA A 141 7.07 6.82 7.25
CA ALA A 141 6.48 6.93 5.92
C ALA A 141 5.66 8.22 5.74
N LEU A 142 4.90 8.64 6.76
CA LEU A 142 4.17 9.91 6.75
C LEU A 142 5.13 11.11 6.69
N HIS A 143 6.22 11.07 7.47
CA HIS A 143 7.24 12.11 7.42
C HIS A 143 7.89 12.18 6.02
N ARG A 144 8.17 11.04 5.40
CA ARG A 144 8.67 11.02 4.01
C ARG A 144 7.66 11.59 3.03
N GLU A 145 6.37 11.28 3.18
CA GLU A 145 5.30 11.87 2.37
C GLU A 145 5.29 13.40 2.46
N GLU A 146 5.44 13.97 3.67
CA GLU A 146 5.53 15.42 3.88
C GLU A 146 6.75 16.06 3.20
N LEU A 147 7.92 15.40 3.26
CA LEU A 147 9.12 15.87 2.58
C LEU A 147 8.95 15.84 1.05
N VAL A 148 8.39 14.74 0.54
CA VAL A 148 8.11 14.56 -0.88
C VAL A 148 7.04 15.54 -1.39
N ALA A 149 6.11 15.96 -0.55
CA ALA A 149 5.10 16.97 -0.90
C ALA A 149 5.72 18.27 -1.43
N ARG A 150 6.88 18.66 -0.90
CA ARG A 150 7.60 19.88 -1.28
C ARG A 150 8.14 19.83 -2.71
N LEU A 151 8.27 18.64 -3.30
CA LEU A 151 8.75 18.45 -4.67
C LEU A 151 7.65 18.65 -5.73
N PHE A 152 6.39 18.56 -5.31
CA PHE A 152 5.23 18.50 -6.20
C PHE A 152 4.19 19.57 -5.93
N THR A 153 4.29 20.28 -4.79
CA THR A 153 3.49 21.47 -4.55
C THR A 153 4.06 22.62 -5.40
N PRO A 154 3.22 23.34 -6.18
CA PRO A 154 3.64 24.49 -6.98
C PRO A 154 4.26 25.62 -6.15
#